data_AF-A0A892I1X1-F1
#
_entry.id   AF-A0A892I1X1-F1
#
_cell.length_a   1.000
_cell.length_b   1.000
_cell.length_c   1.000
_cell.angle_alpha   90.00
_cell.angle_beta   90.00
_cell.angle_gamma   90.00
#
_symmetry.space_group_name_H-M   'P 1'
#
loop_
_entity.id
_entity.type
_entity.pdbx_description
1 polymer ?
#
loop_
_entity_poly.entity_id
_entity_poly.type
_entity_poly.pdbx_seq_one_letter_code
_entity_poly.pdbx_strand_id
1 'polypeptide(L)' 'MKKSKWPVALALALSALLAACETVPPDAPPRPPPKPEMEPVLPSWSSTIWVMGFWKWSGTEWVWISGHLAPKP' A
#
# COMPACT_ATOMS: atom_id res chain seq x y z
N MET A 1 -38.29 22.82 -18.83
CA MET A 1 -37.81 21.92 -17.76
C MET A 1 -36.43 21.40 -18.16
N LYS A 2 -35.35 22.01 -17.65
CA LYS A 2 -33.96 21.63 -17.99
C LYS A 2 -33.61 20.37 -17.20
N LYS A 3 -33.55 19.22 -17.86
CA LYS A 3 -33.21 17.93 -17.21
C LYS A 3 -31.76 18.01 -16.74
N SER A 4 -31.55 18.11 -15.43
CA SER A 4 -30.22 18.21 -14.83
C SER A 4 -29.38 16.98 -15.20
N LYS A 5 -28.28 17.18 -15.91
CA LYS A 5 -27.31 16.13 -16.32
C LYS A 5 -26.30 15.81 -15.20
N TRP A 6 -26.41 16.50 -14.06
CA TRP A 6 -25.55 16.40 -12.89
C TRP A 6 -25.45 15.02 -12.24
N PRO A 7 -26.54 14.24 -12.07
CA PRO A 7 -26.44 12.96 -11.36
C PRO A 7 -25.64 11.92 -12.15
N VAL A 8 -25.67 11.98 -13.49
CA VAL A 8 -24.88 11.08 -14.34
C VAL A 8 -23.40 11.44 -14.28
N ALA A 9 -23.07 12.74 -14.32
CA ALA A 9 -21.68 13.19 -14.19
C ALA A 9 -21.10 12.84 -12.81
N LEU A 10 -21.91 12.97 -11.75
CA LEU A 10 -21.50 12.61 -10.39
C LEU A 10 -21.29 11.10 -10.24
N ALA A 11 -22.18 10.28 -10.81
CA ALA A 11 -22.04 8.83 -10.79
C ALA A 11 -20.77 8.36 -11.53
N LEU A 12 -20.47 8.94 -12.71
CA LEU A 12 -19.23 8.63 -13.43
C LEU A 12 -17.98 9.02 -12.66
N ALA A 13 -17.97 10.19 -12.01
CA ALA A 13 -16.85 10.64 -11.21
C ALA A 13 -16.59 9.71 -10.00
N LEU A 14 -17.66 9.29 -9.32
CA LEU A 14 -17.57 8.32 -8.22
C LEU A 14 -17.05 6.95 -8.70
N SER A 15 -17.53 6.42 -9.83
CA SER A 15 -17.04 5.14 -10.34
C SER A 15 -15.57 5.16 -10.75
N ALA A 16 -15.07 6.29 -11.29
CA ALA A 16 -13.65 6.43 -11.62
C ALA A 16 -12.74 6.40 -10.39
N LEU A 17 -13.21 6.87 -9.23
CA LEU A 17 -12.46 6.86 -7.96
C LEU A 17 -12.29 5.44 -7.38
N LEU A 18 -13.23 4.52 -7.64
CA LEU A 18 -13.15 3.13 -7.16
C LEU A 18 -12.20 2.25 -7.98
N ALA A 19 -11.88 2.64 -9.22
CA ALA A 19 -11.04 1.84 -10.11
C ALA A 19 -9.53 1.91 -9.79
N ALA A 20 -9.10 2.80 -8.88
CA ALA A 20 -7.70 3.03 -8.54
C ALA A 20 -7.09 2.01 -7.55
N CYS A 21 -7.69 0.82 -7.39
CA CYS A 21 -7.13 -0.21 -6.53
C CYS A 21 -5.97 -0.91 -7.26
N GLU A 22 -4.74 -0.39 -7.10
CA GLU A 22 -3.53 -1.00 -7.66
C GLU A 22 -3.24 -2.35 -7.01
N THR A 23 -3.61 -3.42 -7.71
CA THR A 23 -3.18 -4.78 -7.42
C THR A 23 -1.95 -5.12 -8.25
N VAL A 24 -1.10 -6.02 -7.75
CA VAL A 24 0.06 -6.51 -8.49
C VAL A 24 -0.45 -7.23 -9.75
N PRO A 25 -0.05 -6.82 -10.97
CA PRO A 25 -0.48 -7.49 -12.19
C PRO A 25 0.02 -8.94 -12.20
N PRO A 26 -0.73 -9.89 -12.80
CA PRO A 26 -0.32 -11.29 -12.87
C PRO A 26 1.01 -11.49 -13.59
N ASP A 27 1.34 -10.60 -14.53
CA ASP A 27 2.57 -10.61 -15.32
C ASP A 27 3.75 -9.92 -14.62
N ALA A 28 3.58 -9.45 -13.37
CA ALA A 28 4.69 -8.86 -12.63
C ALA A 28 5.81 -9.90 -12.42
N PRO A 29 7.09 -9.48 -12.50
CA PRO A 29 8.21 -10.34 -12.15
C PRO A 29 8.02 -10.95 -10.75
N PRO A 30 8.52 -12.17 -10.51
CA PRO A 30 8.48 -12.77 -9.18
C PRO A 30 9.04 -11.81 -8.12
N ARG A 31 8.38 -11.77 -6.96
CA ARG A 31 8.87 -10.96 -5.82
C ARG A 31 10.30 -11.37 -5.48
N PRO A 32 11.25 -10.41 -5.38
CA PRO A 32 12.59 -10.71 -4.93
C PRO A 32 12.55 -11.29 -3.50
N PRO A 33 13.57 -12.06 -3.10
CA PRO A 33 13.71 -12.49 -1.71
C PRO A 33 13.63 -11.30 -0.75
N PRO A 34 12.99 -11.43 0.41
CA PRO A 34 13.03 -10.40 1.44
C PRO A 34 14.48 -10.05 1.79
N LYS A 35 14.80 -8.76 1.86
CA LYS A 35 16.13 -8.35 2.31
C LYS A 35 16.23 -8.67 3.81
N PRO A 36 17.31 -9.31 4.27
CA PRO A 36 17.55 -9.47 5.69
C PRO A 36 17.67 -8.08 6.32
N GLU A 37 16.72 -7.72 7.18
CA GLU A 37 16.81 -6.53 8.03
C GLU A 37 17.08 -6.96 9.46
N MET A 38 18.03 -6.27 10.09
CA MET A 38 18.32 -6.49 11.50
C MET A 38 17.19 -5.88 12.33
N GLU A 39 16.46 -6.72 13.06
CA GLU A 39 15.50 -6.24 14.05
C GLU A 39 16.26 -5.59 15.21
N PRO A 40 15.93 -4.34 15.58
CA PRO A 40 16.51 -3.72 16.77
C PRO A 40 16.01 -4.44 18.01
N VAL A 41 16.92 -4.70 18.95
CA VAL A 41 16.54 -5.23 20.27
C VAL A 41 15.78 -4.14 21.03
N LEU A 42 14.48 -4.34 21.22
CA LEU A 42 13.64 -3.43 21.98
C LEU A 42 13.60 -3.83 23.46
N PRO A 43 13.64 -2.87 24.41
CA PRO A 43 13.41 -3.13 25.82
C PRO A 43 12.01 -3.70 26.07
N SER A 44 11.87 -4.51 27.14
CA SER A 44 10.58 -5.13 27.51
C SER A 44 9.46 -4.11 27.81
N TRP A 45 9.82 -2.90 28.23
CA TRP A 45 8.90 -1.81 28.53
C TRP A 45 8.56 -0.93 27.32
N SER A 46 9.08 -1.23 26.13
CA SER A 46 8.82 -0.45 24.92
C SER A 46 7.33 -0.41 24.57
N SER A 47 6.80 0.76 24.22
CA SER A 47 5.44 0.95 23.68
C SER A 47 5.36 0.72 22.16
N THR A 48 6.44 0.25 21.56
CA THR A 48 6.62 0.20 20.10
C THR A 48 7.04 -1.21 19.69
N ILE A 49 6.77 -1.58 18.44
CA ILE A 49 7.16 -2.85 17.83
C ILE A 49 7.93 -2.58 16.55
N TRP A 50 8.85 -3.48 16.23
CA TRP A 50 9.51 -3.46 14.93
C TRP A 50 8.59 -4.07 13.88
N VAL A 51 8.37 -3.32 12.81
CA VAL A 51 7.63 -3.76 11.63
C VAL A 51 8.67 -4.05 10.55
N MET A 52 8.78 -5.31 10.14
CA MET A 52 9.69 -5.74 9.08
C MET A 52 9.45 -4.96 7.79
N GLY A 53 10.54 -4.62 7.08
CA GLY A 53 10.46 -4.11 5.73
C GLY A 53 9.80 -5.10 4.77
N PHE A 54 9.26 -4.57 3.67
CA PHE A 54 8.53 -5.37 2.69
C PHE A 54 8.73 -4.84 1.28
N TRP A 55 8.58 -5.74 0.30
CA TRP A 55 8.53 -5.36 -1.11
C TRP A 55 7.15 -4.79 -1.46
N LYS A 56 7.13 -3.55 -1.93
CA LYS A 56 5.96 -2.89 -2.51
C LYS A 56 6.07 -2.88 -4.03
N TRP A 57 5.01 -3.28 -4.72
CA TRP A 57 4.93 -3.08 -6.17
C TRP A 57 4.61 -1.61 -6.46
N SER A 58 5.41 -0.98 -7.31
CA SER A 58 5.25 0.43 -7.69
C SER A 58 4.45 0.63 -9.00
N GLY A 59 4.00 -0.46 -9.63
CA GLY A 59 3.42 -0.45 -10.97
C GLY A 59 4.41 -0.93 -12.05
N THR A 60 5.70 -0.63 -11.89
CA THR A 60 6.77 -1.02 -12.83
C THR A 60 7.81 -1.94 -12.21
N GLU A 61 8.12 -1.76 -10.93
CA GLU A 61 9.17 -2.50 -10.25
C GLU A 61 8.85 -2.78 -8.78
N TRP A 62 9.59 -3.75 -8.22
CA TRP A 62 9.58 -4.01 -6.79
C TRP A 62 10.47 -3.00 -6.07
N VAL A 63 9.86 -2.21 -5.19
CA VAL A 63 10.55 -1.23 -4.34
C VAL A 63 10.59 -1.77 -2.92
N TRP A 64 11.78 -1.81 -2.32
CA TRP A 64 11.94 -2.21 -0.92
C TRP A 64 11.53 -1.06 0.00
N ILE A 65 10.56 -1.30 0.86
CA ILE A 65 10.19 -0.39 1.94
C ILE A 65 10.88 -0.89 3.20
N SER A 66 11.79 -0.10 3.75
CA SER A 66 12.53 -0.49 4.97
C SER A 66 11.62 -0.61 6.18
N GLY A 67 12.00 -1.50 7.08
CA GLY A 67 11.33 -1.67 8.36
C GLY A 67 11.37 -0.41 9.22
N HIS A 68 10.40 -0.31 10.12
CA HIS A 68 10.28 0.84 11.01
C HIS A 68 9.66 0.46 12.35
N LEU A 69 9.75 1.38 13.29
CA LEU A 69 9.16 1.26 14.61
C LEU A 69 7.73 1.82 14.60
N ALA A 70 6.74 1.00 14.95
CA ALA A 70 5.33 1.38 15.02
C ALA A 70 4.80 1.24 16.45
N PRO A 71 3.87 2.10 16.90
CA PRO A 71 3.20 1.94 18.19
C PRO A 71 2.56 0.55 18.31
N LYS A 72 2.56 -0.02 19.52
CA LYS A 72 1.77 -1.22 19.81
C LYS A 72 0.27 -0.92 19.59
N PRO A 73 -0.48 -1.83 18.95
CA PRO A 73 -1.93 -1.69 18.77
C PRO A 73 -2.70 -1.78 20.09
#